data_AF-L9ZWR8-F1
#
_entry.id   AF-L9ZWR8-F1
#
_cell.length_a   1.000
_cell.length_b   1.000
_cell.length_c   1.000
_cell.angle_alpha   90.00
_cell.angle_beta   90.00
_cell.angle_gamma   90.00
#
_symmetry.space_group_name_H-M   'P 1'
#
loop_
_entity.id
_entity.type
_entity.pdbx_description
1 polymer ?
#
loop_
_entity_poly.entity_id
_entity_poly.type
_entity_poly.pdbx_seq_one_letter_code
_entity_poly.pdbx_strand_id
1 'polypeptide(L)'
;MNRRRILATGAAVAFAGCVSYPSDSDEPPSSRALLRDAIGTRRHMTDLAARRVMSVETGDETVERTERVALRPPAKQRREVVESTDPDVPAGSVTVTNRTTTWEYNPATERVEKQYHPNKTDTDRTRLVLETLRDDHRLSYRGTETVDGREAHVVETRPPAEDAGPAIGLVVGDTEFVVGLRAQSDPEALSATRTVWIDDEYRYPIKERNTTRIDGEVYHQLTVAYEDLALDTGLEPGTFTYEPPTDATVTTEGVGPDGVFESRSAAEEVAPYDLPEPTLPDSYVLDRVTVVEMAERFGTTTTLWYNDPNVVARELYVAVKEVQRVDTAVLETIEFDGHTAYRRDGGKRSIFWQCDGLNYEVTCLTDDTPLLEIAASIGCR
;
A
#
# COMPACT_ATOMS: atom_id res chain seq x y z
N MET A 1 -77.30 12.40 -59.25
CA MET A 1 -75.97 11.80 -59.51
C MET A 1 -74.91 12.55 -58.70
N ASN A 2 -74.00 11.78 -58.10
CA ASN A 2 -72.75 12.14 -57.43
C ASN A 2 -72.74 12.77 -56.02
N ARG A 3 -72.13 11.96 -55.14
CA ARG A 3 -71.74 12.14 -53.72
C ARG A 3 -70.61 13.18 -53.58
N ARG A 4 -70.49 13.80 -52.40
CA ARG A 4 -69.37 13.55 -51.44
C ARG A 4 -69.49 14.35 -50.15
N ARG A 5 -69.07 13.67 -49.07
CA ARG A 5 -68.83 14.11 -47.68
C ARG A 5 -67.69 15.16 -47.65
N ILE A 6 -67.48 15.98 -46.59
CA ILE A 6 -66.64 15.61 -45.44
C ILE A 6 -66.52 16.76 -44.40
N LEU A 7 -66.50 16.33 -43.13
CA LEU A 7 -65.87 16.81 -41.88
C LEU A 7 -66.23 18.14 -41.20
N ALA A 8 -66.65 17.95 -39.95
CA ALA A 8 -66.86 18.91 -38.88
C ALA A 8 -65.57 19.10 -38.06
N THR A 9 -65.38 20.33 -37.61
CA THR A 9 -64.31 20.82 -36.74
C THR A 9 -64.65 20.57 -35.27
N GLY A 10 -63.71 20.05 -34.49
CA GLY A 10 -63.84 19.92 -33.04
C GLY A 10 -62.48 20.19 -32.39
N ALA A 11 -62.43 21.22 -31.55
CA ALA A 11 -61.24 21.67 -30.84
C ALA A 11 -60.81 20.68 -29.75
N ALA A 12 -59.52 20.36 -29.70
CA ALA A 12 -58.90 19.58 -28.63
C ALA A 12 -57.96 20.47 -27.80
N VAL A 13 -58.19 20.44 -26.49
CA VAL A 13 -57.40 21.11 -25.44
C VAL A 13 -56.02 20.46 -25.35
N ALA A 14 -54.96 21.26 -25.50
CA ALA A 14 -53.58 20.80 -25.34
C ALA A 14 -53.20 20.76 -23.86
N PHE A 15 -53.09 19.56 -23.29
CA PHE A 15 -52.31 19.34 -22.08
C PHE A 15 -50.82 19.33 -22.45
N ALA A 16 -50.08 20.34 -22.00
CA ALA A 16 -48.62 20.32 -22.04
C ALA A 16 -48.12 19.32 -20.99
N GLY A 17 -47.93 18.07 -21.41
CA GLY A 17 -47.16 17.09 -20.66
C GLY A 17 -45.68 17.45 -20.78
N CYS A 18 -45.09 17.94 -19.69
CA CYS A 18 -43.64 17.95 -19.54
C CYS A 18 -43.17 16.49 -19.51
N VAL A 19 -42.67 16.00 -20.63
CA VAL A 19 -41.85 14.79 -20.66
C VAL A 19 -40.50 15.19 -20.09
N SER A 20 -40.30 14.99 -18.80
CA SER A 20 -38.97 14.99 -18.19
C SER A 20 -38.22 13.78 -18.75
N TYR A 21 -37.30 14.03 -19.68
CA TYR A 21 -36.29 13.06 -20.06
C TYR A 21 -35.45 12.75 -18.80
N PRO A 22 -35.29 11.48 -18.40
CA PRO A 22 -34.26 11.14 -17.43
C PRO A 22 -32.93 11.59 -18.04
N SER A 23 -32.19 12.41 -17.31
CA SER A 23 -30.80 12.68 -17.65
C SER A 23 -30.03 11.37 -17.57
N ASP A 24 -29.00 11.20 -18.41
CA ASP A 24 -28.03 10.09 -18.43
C ASP A 24 -27.22 9.93 -17.11
N SER A 25 -27.72 10.44 -15.98
CA SER A 25 -27.08 10.44 -14.66
C SER A 25 -27.66 9.41 -13.68
N ASP A 26 -28.65 8.61 -14.10
CA ASP A 26 -29.30 7.61 -13.23
C ASP A 26 -28.61 6.22 -13.23
N GLU A 27 -27.53 6.05 -14.01
CA GLU A 27 -26.75 4.81 -13.94
C GLU A 27 -25.85 4.84 -12.70
N PRO A 28 -25.93 3.84 -11.80
CA PRO A 28 -25.11 3.80 -10.61
C PRO A 28 -23.61 3.81 -10.99
N PRO A 29 -22.75 4.41 -10.15
CA PRO A 29 -21.32 4.45 -10.46
C PRO A 29 -20.77 3.03 -10.58
N SER A 30 -19.94 2.80 -11.59
CA SER A 30 -19.30 1.49 -11.74
C SER A 30 -18.31 1.26 -10.59
N SER A 31 -18.27 0.03 -10.04
CA SER A 31 -17.30 -0.34 -9.00
C SER A 31 -15.85 -0.08 -9.42
N ARG A 32 -15.53 -0.26 -10.72
CA ARG A 32 -14.20 0.04 -11.27
C ARG A 32 -13.87 1.53 -11.27
N ALA A 33 -14.86 2.39 -11.51
CA ALA A 33 -14.67 3.84 -11.41
C ALA A 33 -14.43 4.25 -9.96
N LEU A 34 -15.23 3.75 -9.02
CA LEU A 34 -15.05 4.02 -7.60
C LEU A 34 -13.65 3.61 -7.08
N LEU A 35 -13.17 2.42 -7.44
CA LEU A 35 -11.81 1.98 -7.08
C LEU A 35 -10.72 2.82 -7.76
N ARG A 36 -10.94 3.25 -9.02
CA ARG A 36 -10.00 4.14 -9.73
C ARG A 36 -9.90 5.49 -9.03
N ASP A 37 -11.03 6.06 -8.61
CA ASP A 37 -11.06 7.34 -7.90
C ASP A 37 -10.38 7.20 -6.53
N ALA A 38 -10.62 6.09 -5.82
CA ALA A 38 -9.93 5.80 -4.56
C ALA A 38 -8.41 5.64 -4.70
N ILE A 39 -7.95 5.00 -5.76
CA ILE A 39 -6.52 4.96 -6.11
C ILE A 39 -6.01 6.39 -6.39
N GLY A 40 -6.81 7.20 -7.09
CA GLY A 40 -6.52 8.61 -7.37
C GLY A 40 -6.33 9.42 -6.09
N THR A 41 -7.28 9.35 -5.16
CA THR A 41 -7.17 9.99 -3.83
C THR A 41 -5.92 9.50 -3.11
N ARG A 42 -5.72 8.17 -3.02
CA ARG A 42 -4.59 7.57 -2.30
C ARG A 42 -3.22 8.05 -2.80
N ARG A 43 -3.08 8.31 -4.11
CA ARG A 43 -1.84 8.78 -4.75
C ARG A 43 -1.47 10.22 -4.41
N HIS A 44 -2.47 11.05 -4.12
CA HIS A 44 -2.28 12.48 -3.84
C HIS A 44 -2.44 12.84 -2.36
N MET A 45 -2.94 11.90 -1.55
CA MET A 45 -3.05 12.04 -0.10
C MET A 45 -1.66 12.18 0.53
N THR A 46 -1.51 13.25 1.30
CA THR A 46 -0.32 13.64 2.07
C THR A 46 -0.38 13.16 3.51
N ASP A 47 -1.55 13.21 4.15
CA ASP A 47 -1.75 12.68 5.50
C ASP A 47 -3.18 12.19 5.77
N LEU A 48 -3.29 11.36 6.81
CA LEU A 48 -4.55 10.86 7.34
C LEU A 48 -4.46 10.84 8.87
N ALA A 49 -5.50 11.33 9.54
CA ALA A 49 -5.76 11.12 10.95
C ALA A 49 -7.17 10.56 11.15
N ALA A 50 -7.34 9.56 12.00
CA ALA A 50 -8.64 8.97 12.30
C ALA A 50 -8.63 8.18 13.61
N ARG A 51 -9.82 7.84 14.11
CA ARG A 51 -10.01 6.68 14.98
C ARG A 51 -10.34 5.46 14.11
N ARG A 52 -9.71 4.32 14.37
CA ARG A 52 -9.91 3.06 13.64
C ARG A 52 -10.50 2.04 14.60
N VAL A 53 -11.72 1.58 14.30
CA VAL A 53 -12.41 0.53 15.04
C VAL A 53 -12.27 -0.78 14.27
N MET A 54 -11.75 -1.79 14.93
CA MET A 54 -11.51 -3.13 14.40
C MET A 54 -12.30 -4.15 15.22
N SER A 55 -12.90 -5.11 14.52
CA SER A 55 -13.45 -6.33 15.10
C SER A 55 -12.97 -7.53 14.29
N VAL A 56 -12.41 -8.53 14.98
CA VAL A 56 -11.97 -9.81 14.44
C VAL A 56 -12.81 -10.89 15.09
N GLU A 57 -13.62 -11.57 14.28
CA GLU A 57 -14.40 -12.73 14.70
C GLU A 57 -13.73 -13.99 14.12
N THR A 58 -13.35 -14.91 15.00
CA THR A 58 -12.99 -16.29 14.65
C THR A 58 -13.97 -17.20 15.36
N GLY A 59 -14.23 -18.41 14.84
CA GLY A 59 -15.39 -19.24 15.25
C GLY A 59 -15.77 -19.26 16.74
N ASP A 60 -14.80 -19.19 17.66
CA ASP A 60 -15.03 -19.22 19.10
C ASP A 60 -14.77 -17.88 19.84
N GLU A 61 -14.19 -16.87 19.18
CA GLU A 61 -13.68 -15.66 19.83
C GLU A 61 -13.93 -14.39 19.01
N THR A 62 -14.21 -13.28 19.70
CA THR A 62 -14.29 -11.95 19.10
C THR A 62 -13.32 -11.01 19.80
N VAL A 63 -12.42 -10.43 19.02
CA VAL A 63 -11.46 -9.42 19.45
C VAL A 63 -11.88 -8.07 18.88
N GLU A 64 -12.01 -7.08 19.75
CA GLU A 64 -12.35 -5.71 19.39
C GLU A 64 -11.20 -4.77 19.79
N ARG A 65 -10.92 -3.79 18.94
CA ARG A 65 -9.82 -2.85 19.16
C ARG A 65 -10.13 -1.50 18.53
N THR A 66 -9.92 -0.44 19.29
CA THR A 66 -10.04 0.95 18.85
C THR A 66 -8.68 1.62 18.93
N GLU A 67 -8.21 2.20 17.83
CA GLU A 67 -6.91 2.85 17.73
C GLU A 67 -7.04 4.29 17.24
N ARG A 68 -6.19 5.20 17.74
CA ARG A 68 -5.90 6.45 17.03
C ARG A 68 -4.82 6.17 16.00
N VAL A 69 -5.06 6.57 14.76
CA VAL A 69 -4.11 6.38 13.67
C VAL A 69 -3.74 7.72 13.06
N ALA A 70 -2.45 7.88 12.77
CA ALA A 70 -1.93 8.98 11.98
C ALA A 70 -0.97 8.41 10.93
N LEU A 71 -1.16 8.77 9.66
CA LEU A 71 -0.42 8.25 8.54
C LEU A 71 0.16 9.39 7.71
N ARG A 72 1.41 9.25 7.28
CA ARG A 72 1.99 9.98 6.16
C ARG A 72 2.56 8.96 5.19
N PRO A 73 1.81 8.62 4.13
CA PRO A 73 2.24 7.69 3.12
C PRO A 73 3.61 7.99 2.51
N PRO A 74 4.34 6.96 2.07
CA PRO A 74 4.05 5.53 2.22
C PRO A 74 4.58 4.92 3.54
N ALA A 75 5.40 5.65 4.28
CA ALA A 75 6.36 5.06 5.22
C ALA A 75 6.11 5.38 6.69
N LYS A 76 5.37 6.46 6.98
CA LYS A 76 5.24 6.99 8.33
C LYS A 76 3.85 6.68 8.87
N GLN A 77 3.82 6.03 10.02
CA GLN A 77 2.59 5.66 10.70
C GLN A 77 2.78 5.75 12.21
N ARG A 78 1.75 6.23 12.90
CA ARG A 78 1.58 6.10 14.34
C ARG A 78 0.23 5.47 14.63
N ARG A 79 0.22 4.50 15.53
CA ARG A 79 -0.98 3.87 16.06
C ARG A 79 -0.89 3.84 17.57
N GLU A 80 -1.98 4.25 18.21
CA GLU A 80 -2.14 4.18 19.65
C GLU A 80 -3.43 3.45 19.97
N VAL A 81 -3.32 2.35 20.69
CA VAL A 81 -4.48 1.54 21.08
C VAL A 81 -5.19 2.24 22.24
N VAL A 82 -6.43 2.66 22.01
CA VAL A 82 -7.26 3.34 23.01
C VAL A 82 -8.04 2.32 23.84
N GLU A 83 -8.61 1.32 23.16
CA GLU A 83 -9.39 0.24 23.76
C GLU A 83 -9.05 -1.07 23.03
N SER A 84 -8.99 -2.17 23.76
CA SER A 84 -8.72 -3.49 23.19
C SER A 84 -9.23 -4.59 24.09
N THR A 85 -9.84 -5.62 23.51
CA THR A 85 -10.09 -6.90 24.17
C THR A 85 -9.00 -7.93 23.89
N ASP A 86 -8.03 -7.59 23.03
CA ASP A 86 -6.85 -8.41 22.73
C ASP A 86 -5.82 -8.30 23.88
N PRO A 87 -5.51 -9.40 24.60
CA PRO A 87 -4.52 -9.38 25.67
C PRO A 87 -3.09 -9.15 25.16
N ASP A 88 -2.79 -9.49 23.90
CA ASP A 88 -1.45 -9.32 23.32
C ASP A 88 -1.21 -7.87 22.86
N VAL A 89 -2.30 -7.14 22.57
CA VAL A 89 -2.27 -5.73 22.18
C VAL A 89 -3.19 -4.92 23.09
N PRO A 90 -2.82 -4.71 24.37
CA PRO A 90 -3.66 -4.03 25.35
C PRO A 90 -3.80 -2.53 25.05
N ALA A 91 -4.79 -1.90 25.69
CA ALA A 91 -4.93 -0.44 25.69
C ALA A 91 -3.63 0.24 26.17
N GLY A 92 -3.24 1.31 25.49
CA GLY A 92 -1.96 2.00 25.69
C GLY A 92 -0.80 1.45 24.85
N SER A 93 -0.99 0.36 24.09
CA SER A 93 0.02 -0.10 23.13
C SER A 93 0.26 0.96 22.06
N VAL A 94 1.52 1.16 21.68
CA VAL A 94 1.91 2.17 20.69
C VAL A 94 2.80 1.54 19.63
N THR A 95 2.48 1.76 18.37
CA THR A 95 3.39 1.49 17.26
C THR A 95 3.71 2.80 16.55
N VAL A 96 4.98 3.15 16.44
CA VAL A 96 5.44 4.28 15.62
C VAL A 96 6.47 3.79 14.63
N THR A 97 6.12 3.78 13.35
CA THR A 97 7.05 3.49 12.28
C THR A 97 7.36 4.76 11.51
N ASN A 98 8.64 4.96 11.30
CA ASN A 98 9.16 5.81 10.25
C ASN A 98 9.97 4.93 9.30
N ARG A 99 10.32 5.49 8.14
CA ARG A 99 11.05 4.82 7.07
C ARG A 99 12.23 3.95 7.54
N THR A 100 12.96 4.39 8.57
CA THR A 100 14.19 3.72 9.03
C THR A 100 14.04 3.00 10.36
N THR A 101 12.96 3.24 11.12
CA THR A 101 12.81 2.71 12.48
C THR A 101 11.35 2.44 12.80
N THR A 102 11.07 1.27 13.36
CA THR A 102 9.79 0.96 13.99
C THR A 102 9.99 0.85 15.50
N TRP A 103 9.07 1.45 16.25
CA TRP A 103 8.95 1.31 17.69
C TRP A 103 7.65 0.61 18.00
N GLU A 104 7.68 -0.38 18.89
CA GLU A 104 6.51 -1.07 19.40
C GLU A 104 6.59 -1.08 20.92
N TYR A 105 5.58 -0.53 21.59
CA TYR A 105 5.47 -0.51 23.05
C TYR A 105 4.29 -1.33 23.49
N ASN A 106 4.54 -2.25 24.41
CA ASN A 106 3.51 -3.02 25.09
C ASN A 106 3.45 -2.60 26.58
N PRO A 107 2.37 -1.94 27.03
CA PRO A 107 2.25 -1.46 28.40
C PRO A 107 2.04 -2.56 29.43
N ALA A 108 1.50 -3.73 29.06
CA ALA A 108 1.31 -4.83 30.00
C ALA A 108 2.64 -5.46 30.44
N THR A 109 3.68 -5.34 29.62
CA THR A 109 5.03 -5.86 29.91
C THR A 109 6.07 -4.76 30.14
N GLU A 110 5.70 -3.49 29.93
CA GLU A 110 6.60 -2.33 29.95
C GLU A 110 7.82 -2.51 29.04
N ARG A 111 7.64 -3.20 27.91
CA ARG A 111 8.69 -3.46 26.92
C ARG A 111 8.51 -2.61 25.69
N VAL A 112 9.64 -2.15 25.17
CA VAL A 112 9.74 -1.40 23.93
C VAL A 112 10.67 -2.16 23.00
N GLU A 113 10.16 -2.53 21.84
CA GLU A 113 10.95 -3.10 20.77
C GLU A 113 11.26 -2.00 19.75
N LYS A 114 12.54 -1.79 19.49
CA LYS A 114 13.03 -0.86 18.47
C LYS A 114 13.65 -1.66 17.34
N GLN A 115 13.09 -1.56 16.14
CA GLN A 115 13.62 -2.24 14.97
C GLN A 115 14.13 -1.22 13.94
N TYR A 116 15.37 -1.39 13.50
CA TYR A 116 15.93 -0.62 12.40
C TYR A 116 15.63 -1.26 11.05
N HIS A 117 15.29 -0.41 10.08
CA HIS A 117 14.90 -0.76 8.71
C HIS A 117 15.66 0.07 7.66
N PRO A 118 17.00 0.24 7.75
CA PRO A 118 17.72 1.13 6.86
C PRO A 118 17.55 0.77 5.38
N ASN A 119 17.32 -0.50 5.08
CA ASN A 119 17.20 -1.04 3.73
C ASN A 119 15.75 -1.38 3.31
N LYS A 120 14.75 -0.92 4.05
CA LYS A 120 13.35 -1.17 3.69
C LYS A 120 12.93 -0.22 2.57
N THR A 121 12.33 -0.80 1.54
CA THR A 121 11.58 -0.08 0.51
C THR A 121 10.18 0.21 1.01
N ASP A 122 9.73 1.45 0.88
CA ASP A 122 8.38 1.83 1.29
C ASP A 122 7.38 1.65 0.15
N THR A 123 6.63 0.55 0.24
CA THR A 123 5.55 0.24 -0.70
C THR A 123 4.22 0.81 -0.19
N ASP A 124 3.48 1.51 -1.05
CA ASP A 124 2.09 1.86 -0.76
C ASP A 124 1.17 0.64 -0.91
N ARG A 125 1.09 -0.16 0.15
CA ARG A 125 0.28 -1.39 0.19
C ARG A 125 -1.21 -1.12 -0.04
N THR A 126 -1.76 -0.03 0.51
CA THR A 126 -3.18 0.33 0.32
C THR A 126 -3.48 0.50 -1.17
N ARG A 127 -2.63 1.27 -1.87
CA ARG A 127 -2.79 1.52 -3.31
C ARG A 127 -2.70 0.22 -4.11
N LEU A 128 -1.69 -0.60 -3.84
CA LEU A 128 -1.53 -1.88 -4.54
C LEU A 128 -2.74 -2.77 -4.36
N VAL A 129 -3.27 -2.85 -3.14
CA VAL A 129 -4.47 -3.64 -2.89
C VAL A 129 -5.69 -3.09 -3.62
N LEU A 130 -5.89 -1.77 -3.65
CA LEU A 130 -6.98 -1.19 -4.44
C LEU A 130 -6.82 -1.47 -5.95
N GLU A 131 -5.60 -1.49 -6.46
CA GLU A 131 -5.29 -1.86 -7.85
C GLU A 131 -5.61 -3.33 -8.12
N THR A 132 -5.14 -4.25 -7.28
CA THR A 132 -5.47 -5.69 -7.35
C THR A 132 -6.99 -5.93 -7.29
N LEU A 133 -7.72 -5.21 -6.44
CA LEU A 133 -9.18 -5.29 -6.41
C LEU A 133 -9.79 -4.82 -7.73
N ARG A 134 -9.29 -3.74 -8.32
CA ARG A 134 -9.83 -3.18 -9.56
C ARG A 134 -9.59 -4.10 -10.77
N ASP A 135 -8.39 -4.67 -10.85
CA ASP A 135 -7.88 -5.33 -12.05
C ASP A 135 -8.16 -6.83 -12.03
N ASP A 136 -8.00 -7.49 -10.89
CA ASP A 136 -7.99 -8.96 -10.81
C ASP A 136 -9.27 -9.54 -10.19
N HIS A 137 -10.04 -8.74 -9.45
CA HIS A 137 -11.22 -9.23 -8.74
C HIS A 137 -12.52 -9.08 -9.54
N ARG A 138 -13.48 -9.94 -9.23
CA ARG A 138 -14.87 -9.77 -9.66
C ARG A 138 -15.53 -8.75 -8.74
N LEU A 139 -16.11 -7.71 -9.32
CA LEU A 139 -16.69 -6.58 -8.59
C LEU A 139 -18.21 -6.56 -8.69
N SER A 140 -18.88 -6.13 -7.62
CA SER A 140 -20.32 -5.91 -7.58
C SER A 140 -20.65 -4.67 -6.76
N TYR A 141 -21.35 -3.72 -7.36
CA TYR A 141 -21.89 -2.57 -6.64
C TYR A 141 -23.09 -3.00 -5.81
N ARG A 142 -23.13 -2.59 -4.54
CA ARG A 142 -24.17 -2.98 -3.56
C ARG A 142 -25.03 -1.80 -3.10
N GLY A 143 -24.84 -0.62 -3.67
CA GLY A 143 -25.58 0.59 -3.30
C GLY A 143 -24.76 1.52 -2.40
N THR A 144 -25.45 2.33 -1.61
CA THR A 144 -24.85 3.22 -0.61
C THR A 144 -25.25 2.81 0.80
N GLU A 145 -24.35 3.04 1.75
CA GLU A 145 -24.57 2.87 3.19
C GLU A 145 -23.94 4.03 3.95
N THR A 146 -24.41 4.30 5.16
CA THR A 146 -23.82 5.31 6.03
C THR A 146 -22.74 4.70 6.93
N VAL A 147 -21.55 5.30 6.98
CA VAL A 147 -20.44 4.94 7.87
C VAL A 147 -19.97 6.21 8.56
N ASP A 148 -19.99 6.24 9.90
CA ASP A 148 -19.64 7.42 10.71
C ASP A 148 -20.34 8.72 10.25
N GLY A 149 -21.63 8.61 9.91
CA GLY A 149 -22.42 9.74 9.41
C GLY A 149 -22.12 10.17 7.96
N ARG A 150 -21.20 9.50 7.27
CA ARG A 150 -20.81 9.77 5.87
C ARG A 150 -21.49 8.78 4.93
N GLU A 151 -21.94 9.25 3.76
CA GLU A 151 -22.45 8.37 2.71
C GLU A 151 -21.27 7.67 2.01
N ALA A 152 -21.36 6.35 1.84
CA ALA A 152 -20.33 5.55 1.18
C ALA A 152 -20.92 4.55 0.20
N HIS A 153 -20.26 4.43 -0.94
CA HIS A 153 -20.53 3.42 -1.95
C HIS A 153 -20.00 2.06 -1.53
N VAL A 154 -20.85 1.04 -1.60
CA VAL A 154 -20.50 -0.32 -1.19
C VAL A 154 -20.08 -1.13 -2.41
N VAL A 155 -18.83 -1.60 -2.40
CA VAL A 155 -18.27 -2.46 -3.44
C VAL A 155 -17.92 -3.81 -2.82
N GLU A 156 -18.62 -4.86 -3.25
CA GLU A 156 -18.24 -6.24 -2.94
C GLU A 156 -17.23 -6.74 -3.98
N THR A 157 -16.17 -7.39 -3.51
CA THR A 157 -15.13 -8.00 -4.33
C THR A 157 -14.99 -9.47 -3.97
N ARG A 158 -14.69 -10.29 -4.98
CA ARG A 158 -14.37 -11.71 -4.82
C ARG A 158 -13.10 -12.01 -5.59
N PRO A 159 -12.13 -12.72 -4.98
CA PRO A 159 -10.93 -13.12 -5.69
C PRO A 159 -11.28 -13.98 -6.91
N PRO A 160 -10.38 -14.05 -7.90
CA PRO A 160 -10.48 -15.02 -8.98
C PRO A 160 -10.53 -16.44 -8.40
N ALA A 161 -11.22 -17.35 -9.09
CA ALA A 161 -11.46 -18.71 -8.60
C ALA A 161 -10.19 -19.56 -8.45
N GLU A 162 -9.07 -19.11 -9.02
CA GLU A 162 -7.81 -19.84 -9.15
C GLU A 162 -6.80 -19.51 -8.04
N ASP A 163 -7.05 -18.45 -7.24
CA ASP A 163 -6.09 -17.89 -6.26
C ASP A 163 -6.46 -18.12 -4.79
N ALA A 164 -7.22 -19.18 -4.49
CA ALA A 164 -7.44 -19.61 -3.11
C ALA A 164 -6.19 -20.30 -2.52
N GLY A 165 -5.12 -19.53 -2.33
CA GLY A 165 -3.88 -19.99 -1.70
C GLY A 165 -4.05 -20.33 -0.20
N PRO A 166 -3.01 -20.84 0.49
CA PRO A 166 -3.09 -21.31 1.89
C PRO A 166 -3.21 -20.18 2.93
N ALA A 167 -3.20 -18.92 2.50
CA ALA A 167 -3.42 -17.76 3.35
C ALA A 167 -4.01 -16.62 2.53
N ILE A 168 -4.79 -15.76 3.20
CA ILE A 168 -5.34 -14.54 2.60
C ILE A 168 -4.68 -13.35 3.30
N GLY A 169 -3.85 -12.60 2.56
CA GLY A 169 -3.30 -11.32 3.01
C GLY A 169 -4.34 -10.21 2.81
N LEU A 170 -4.73 -9.55 3.89
CA LEU A 170 -5.74 -8.49 3.93
C LEU A 170 -5.07 -7.19 4.30
N VAL A 171 -4.96 -6.25 3.36
CA VAL A 171 -4.48 -4.91 3.69
C VAL A 171 -5.67 -4.00 3.94
N VAL A 172 -5.77 -3.48 5.15
CA VAL A 172 -6.73 -2.44 5.54
C VAL A 172 -5.98 -1.18 5.95
N GLY A 173 -6.20 -0.09 5.22
CA GLY A 173 -5.28 1.04 5.29
C GLY A 173 -3.88 0.58 4.87
N ASP A 174 -2.88 0.78 5.72
CA ASP A 174 -1.49 0.32 5.52
C ASP A 174 -1.15 -0.97 6.30
N THR A 175 -2.12 -1.50 7.05
CA THR A 175 -1.92 -2.65 7.92
C THR A 175 -2.28 -3.94 7.20
N GLU A 176 -1.37 -4.90 7.21
CA GLU A 176 -1.56 -6.22 6.62
C GLU A 176 -1.96 -7.23 7.71
N PHE A 177 -3.08 -7.91 7.50
CA PHE A 177 -3.57 -9.03 8.31
C PHE A 177 -3.45 -10.30 7.48
N VAL A 178 -2.67 -11.27 7.94
CA VAL A 178 -2.53 -12.55 7.24
C VAL A 178 -3.44 -13.56 7.92
N VAL A 179 -4.46 -14.02 7.19
CA VAL A 179 -5.36 -15.07 7.65
C VAL A 179 -4.84 -16.40 7.10
N GLY A 180 -4.26 -17.22 7.96
CA GLY A 180 -3.85 -18.57 7.60
C GLY A 180 -5.07 -19.47 7.36
N LEU A 181 -5.13 -20.10 6.19
CA LEU A 181 -6.12 -21.12 5.88
C LEU A 181 -5.53 -22.49 6.23
N ARG A 182 -6.34 -23.37 6.82
CA ARG A 182 -5.89 -24.75 7.08
C ARG A 182 -5.71 -25.47 5.74
N ALA A 183 -4.51 -26.01 5.52
CA ALA A 183 -4.11 -26.72 4.30
C ALA A 183 -4.92 -28.00 3.95
N GLN A 184 -5.98 -28.30 4.70
CA GLN A 184 -6.79 -29.52 4.57
C GLN A 184 -8.25 -29.24 4.20
N SER A 185 -8.65 -27.97 4.07
CA SER A 185 -9.99 -27.64 3.60
C SER A 185 -10.09 -27.88 2.09
N ASP A 186 -11.18 -28.49 1.65
CA ASP A 186 -11.51 -28.58 0.23
C ASP A 186 -11.51 -27.17 -0.36
N PRO A 187 -10.69 -26.86 -1.38
CA PRO A 187 -10.68 -25.55 -2.03
C PRO A 187 -12.07 -25.13 -2.52
N GLU A 188 -12.94 -26.10 -2.87
CA GLU A 188 -14.32 -25.82 -3.29
C GLU A 188 -15.24 -25.41 -2.13
N ALA A 189 -14.88 -25.75 -0.88
CA ALA A 189 -15.62 -25.38 0.32
C ALA A 189 -15.21 -24.01 0.89
N LEU A 190 -14.10 -23.44 0.42
CA LEU A 190 -13.63 -22.13 0.83
C LEU A 190 -14.33 -21.03 0.03
N SER A 191 -14.87 -20.02 0.71
CA SER A 191 -15.26 -18.77 0.07
C SER A 191 -14.69 -17.57 0.81
N ALA A 192 -14.16 -16.62 0.05
CA ALA A 192 -13.65 -15.36 0.57
C ALA A 192 -14.37 -14.21 -0.13
N THR A 193 -14.91 -13.29 0.66
CA THR A 193 -15.54 -12.07 0.17
C THR A 193 -14.95 -10.88 0.89
N ARG A 194 -14.67 -9.82 0.14
CA ARG A 194 -14.30 -8.52 0.69
C ARG A 194 -15.36 -7.50 0.31
N THR A 195 -15.67 -6.59 1.20
CA THR A 195 -16.59 -5.48 0.96
C THR A 195 -15.88 -4.20 1.39
N VAL A 196 -15.85 -3.22 0.51
CA VAL A 196 -15.19 -1.92 0.71
C VAL A 196 -16.26 -0.84 0.60
N TRP A 197 -16.30 0.04 1.60
CA TRP A 197 -17.14 1.23 1.62
C TRP A 197 -16.27 2.42 1.25
N ILE A 198 -16.53 3.01 0.08
CA ILE A 198 -15.79 4.14 -0.45
C ILE A 198 -16.61 5.40 -0.23
N ASP A 199 -16.07 6.33 0.55
CA ASP A 199 -16.69 7.61 0.87
C ASP A 199 -17.12 8.38 -0.40
N ASP A 200 -18.31 8.97 -0.39
CA ASP A 200 -18.81 9.70 -1.57
C ASP A 200 -18.02 10.99 -1.84
N GLU A 201 -17.59 11.69 -0.79
CA GLU A 201 -16.94 13.00 -0.90
C GLU A 201 -15.43 12.86 -1.22
N TYR A 202 -14.68 12.14 -0.39
CA TYR A 202 -13.24 11.98 -0.51
C TYR A 202 -12.82 10.87 -1.48
N ARG A 203 -13.77 10.02 -1.90
CA ARG A 203 -13.49 8.80 -2.66
C ARG A 203 -12.46 7.91 -1.96
N TYR A 204 -12.43 7.86 -0.64
CA TYR A 204 -11.48 7.05 0.13
C TYR A 204 -12.17 5.85 0.81
N PRO A 205 -11.53 4.67 0.94
CA PRO A 205 -12.09 3.56 1.69
C PRO A 205 -12.23 3.88 3.19
N ILE A 206 -13.45 3.97 3.70
CA ILE A 206 -13.72 4.32 5.10
C ILE A 206 -14.17 3.16 5.97
N LYS A 207 -14.54 2.04 5.33
CA LYS A 207 -14.80 0.78 6.02
C LYS A 207 -14.48 -0.38 5.10
N GLU A 208 -14.06 -1.47 5.71
CA GLU A 208 -13.79 -2.72 5.03
C GLU A 208 -14.28 -3.89 5.87
N ARG A 209 -14.82 -4.89 5.20
CA ARG A 209 -15.17 -6.18 5.80
C ARG A 209 -14.63 -7.30 4.94
N ASN A 210 -13.90 -8.21 5.54
CA ASN A 210 -13.44 -9.44 4.93
C ASN A 210 -14.10 -10.60 5.66
N THR A 211 -14.71 -11.50 4.91
CA THR A 211 -15.32 -12.72 5.47
C THR A 211 -14.79 -13.92 4.71
N THR A 212 -14.17 -14.82 5.44
CA THR A 212 -13.76 -16.14 4.98
C THR A 212 -14.67 -17.18 5.59
N ARG A 213 -15.24 -18.03 4.74
CA ARG A 213 -16.07 -19.17 5.14
C ARG A 213 -15.47 -20.47 4.66
N ILE A 214 -15.65 -21.51 5.46
CA ILE A 214 -15.30 -22.90 5.14
C ILE A 214 -16.57 -23.72 5.36
N ASP A 215 -16.99 -24.49 4.36
CA ASP A 215 -18.24 -25.28 4.42
C ASP A 215 -19.50 -24.43 4.72
N GLY A 216 -19.48 -23.15 4.31
CA GLY A 216 -20.56 -22.19 4.55
C GLY A 216 -20.54 -21.54 5.94
N GLU A 217 -19.74 -22.02 6.88
CA GLU A 217 -19.58 -21.45 8.22
C GLU A 217 -18.51 -20.35 8.23
N VAL A 218 -18.70 -19.31 9.05
CA VAL A 218 -17.71 -18.22 9.19
C VAL A 218 -16.48 -18.74 9.91
N TYR A 219 -15.37 -18.80 9.20
CA TYR A 219 -14.07 -19.16 9.75
C TYR A 219 -13.36 -17.94 10.34
N HIS A 220 -13.40 -16.83 9.61
CA HIS A 220 -12.77 -15.58 10.00
C HIS A 220 -13.53 -14.41 9.40
N GLN A 221 -13.84 -13.40 10.20
CA GLN A 221 -14.37 -12.12 9.76
C GLN A 221 -13.59 -10.98 10.37
N LEU A 222 -13.01 -10.13 9.52
CA LEU A 222 -12.35 -8.89 9.93
C LEU A 222 -13.18 -7.71 9.43
N THR A 223 -13.65 -6.87 10.35
CA THR A 223 -14.26 -5.58 10.03
C THR A 223 -13.38 -4.47 10.56
N VAL A 224 -13.14 -3.45 9.73
CA VAL A 224 -12.45 -2.23 10.13
C VAL A 224 -13.23 -1.04 9.62
N ALA A 225 -13.46 -0.05 10.47
CA ALA A 225 -14.09 1.21 10.11
C ALA A 225 -13.26 2.39 10.64
N TYR A 226 -13.24 3.48 9.88
CA TYR A 226 -12.70 4.75 10.34
C TYR A 226 -13.84 5.61 10.90
N GLU A 227 -13.52 6.27 12.01
CA GLU A 227 -14.31 7.33 12.63
C GLU A 227 -13.46 8.61 12.67
N ASP A 228 -14.10 9.78 12.61
CA ASP A 228 -13.44 11.09 12.64
C ASP A 228 -12.34 11.22 11.57
N LEU A 229 -12.60 10.71 10.35
CA LEU A 229 -11.61 10.73 9.26
C LEU A 229 -11.27 12.16 8.86
N ALA A 230 -9.98 12.49 8.92
CA ALA A 230 -9.40 13.71 8.39
C ALA A 230 -8.29 13.37 7.39
N LEU A 231 -8.43 13.84 6.15
CA LEU A 231 -7.43 13.69 5.10
C LEU A 231 -6.82 15.05 4.79
N ASP A 232 -5.50 15.10 4.63
CA ASP A 232 -4.76 16.29 4.18
C ASP A 232 -5.04 17.54 5.02
N THR A 233 -5.19 17.34 6.33
CA THR A 233 -5.45 18.43 7.29
C THR A 233 -4.19 18.87 8.03
N GLY A 234 -3.07 18.16 7.84
CA GLY A 234 -1.82 18.39 8.52
C GLY A 234 -1.71 17.57 9.80
N LEU A 235 -0.50 17.11 10.08
CA LEU A 235 -0.14 16.42 11.33
C LEU A 235 0.85 17.26 12.13
N GLU A 236 0.77 17.15 13.46
CA GLU A 236 1.67 17.86 14.36
C GLU A 236 3.14 17.46 14.11
N PRO A 237 4.10 18.40 14.27
CA PRO A 237 5.51 18.05 14.29
C PRO A 237 5.79 16.98 15.36
N GLY A 238 6.55 15.94 15.00
CA GLY A 238 6.89 14.85 15.93
C GLY A 238 5.84 13.74 16.03
N THR A 239 4.75 13.75 15.25
CA THR A 239 3.79 12.62 15.24
C THR A 239 4.47 11.26 15.04
N PHE A 240 5.52 11.20 14.22
CA PHE A 240 6.24 9.96 13.88
C PHE A 240 7.55 9.76 14.64
N THR A 241 7.72 10.47 15.75
CA THR A 241 8.78 10.24 16.73
C THR A 241 8.19 9.60 17.98
N TYR A 242 8.97 8.72 18.63
CA TYR A 242 8.55 8.05 19.83
C TYR A 242 9.64 8.15 20.90
N GLU A 243 9.24 8.58 22.08
CA GLU A 243 10.05 8.58 23.28
C GLU A 243 9.43 7.56 24.24
N PRO A 244 10.13 6.45 24.53
CA PRO A 244 9.58 5.42 25.41
C PRO A 244 9.49 5.94 26.86
N PRO A 245 8.57 5.40 27.67
CA PRO A 245 8.53 5.67 29.11
C PRO A 245 9.90 5.39 29.76
N THR A 246 10.29 6.20 30.75
CA THR A 246 11.64 6.14 31.36
C THR A 246 11.99 4.78 31.95
N ASP A 247 11.01 4.08 32.51
CA ASP A 247 11.20 2.79 33.16
C ASP A 247 11.00 1.59 32.21
N ALA A 248 10.69 1.84 30.93
CA ALA A 248 10.46 0.78 29.96
C ALA A 248 11.77 0.08 29.56
N THR A 249 11.72 -1.24 29.40
CA THR A 249 12.86 -2.02 28.91
C THR A 249 12.91 -1.96 27.39
N VAL A 250 13.94 -1.31 26.84
CA VAL A 250 14.14 -1.20 25.39
C VAL A 250 15.02 -2.32 24.85
N THR A 251 14.51 -3.12 23.91
CA THR A 251 15.30 -4.02 23.06
C THR A 251 15.49 -3.38 21.69
N THR A 252 16.64 -3.64 21.05
CA THR A 252 16.95 -3.08 19.74
C THR A 252 17.41 -4.17 18.79
N GLU A 253 16.81 -4.17 17.59
CA GLU A 253 17.08 -5.13 16.53
C GLU A 253 17.44 -4.43 15.21
N GLY A 254 18.18 -5.16 14.36
CA GLY A 254 18.65 -4.66 13.07
C GLY A 254 19.95 -3.86 13.16
N VAL A 255 20.49 -3.51 12.00
CA VAL A 255 21.70 -2.68 11.89
C VAL A 255 21.32 -1.26 12.26
N GLY A 256 22.00 -0.73 13.29
CA GLY A 256 21.82 0.64 13.76
C GLY A 256 22.16 1.70 12.71
N PRO A 257 21.98 2.99 13.04
CA PRO A 257 22.16 4.09 12.11
C PRO A 257 23.62 4.30 11.66
N ASP A 258 24.60 3.61 12.25
CA ASP A 258 26.04 3.78 11.95
C ASP A 258 26.38 3.56 10.47
N GLY A 259 25.51 2.85 9.74
CA GLY A 259 25.60 2.64 8.29
C GLY A 259 24.62 3.49 7.47
N VAL A 260 24.06 4.60 7.98
CA VAL A 260 23.09 5.45 7.28
C VAL A 260 23.61 6.89 7.19
N PHE A 261 23.68 7.42 5.97
CA PHE A 261 24.28 8.71 5.66
C PHE A 261 23.31 9.61 4.89
N GLU A 262 23.34 10.91 5.15
CA GLU A 262 22.50 11.90 4.42
C GLU A 262 23.08 12.30 3.06
N SER A 263 24.35 11.98 2.80
CA SER A 263 25.05 12.35 1.56
C SER A 263 25.94 11.23 1.04
N ARG A 264 26.15 11.23 -0.28
CA ARG A 264 27.09 10.33 -0.95
C ARG A 264 28.52 10.50 -0.42
N SER A 265 28.97 11.74 -0.26
CA SER A 265 30.32 12.04 0.22
C SER A 265 30.59 11.48 1.62
N ALA A 266 29.61 11.54 2.53
CA ALA A 266 29.78 10.96 3.86
C ALA A 266 29.86 9.42 3.82
N ALA A 267 29.11 8.79 2.91
CA ALA A 267 29.19 7.34 2.71
C ALA A 267 30.49 6.90 2.02
N GLU A 268 31.06 7.71 1.13
CA GLU A 268 32.34 7.44 0.46
C GLU A 268 33.52 7.35 1.45
N GLU A 269 33.46 8.03 2.59
CA GLU A 269 34.50 7.96 3.62
C GLU A 269 34.62 6.57 4.26
N VAL A 270 33.57 5.75 4.16
CA VAL A 270 33.50 4.41 4.79
C VAL A 270 33.32 3.27 3.78
N ALA A 271 32.84 3.55 2.57
CA ALA A 271 32.61 2.53 1.56
C ALA A 271 33.95 1.93 1.07
N PRO A 272 34.03 0.61 0.84
CA PRO A 272 35.26 -0.04 0.38
C PRO A 272 35.51 0.15 -1.13
N TYR A 273 34.66 0.92 -1.81
CA TYR A 273 34.70 1.19 -3.26
C TYR A 273 34.12 2.57 -3.56
N ASP A 274 34.43 3.10 -4.74
CA ASP A 274 33.86 4.35 -5.23
C ASP A 274 32.35 4.22 -5.43
N LEU A 275 31.60 5.21 -4.93
CA LEU A 275 30.14 5.21 -5.07
C LEU A 275 29.71 5.77 -6.44
N PRO A 276 28.68 5.16 -7.07
CA PRO A 276 28.19 5.63 -8.36
C PRO A 276 27.50 6.99 -8.24
N GLU A 277 27.50 7.71 -9.35
CA GLU A 277 26.78 8.99 -9.49
C GLU A 277 25.81 8.89 -10.68
N PRO A 278 24.61 8.32 -10.46
CA PRO A 278 23.63 8.13 -11.52
C PRO A 278 23.05 9.48 -11.99
N THR A 279 22.83 9.59 -13.30
CA THR A 279 21.97 10.64 -13.86
C THR A 279 20.52 10.22 -13.66
N LEU A 280 19.78 10.98 -12.85
CA LEU A 280 18.37 10.73 -12.55
C LEU A 280 17.47 11.83 -13.11
N PRO A 281 16.18 11.54 -13.36
CA PRO A 281 15.19 12.59 -13.59
C PRO A 281 15.16 13.61 -12.44
N ASP A 282 14.97 14.89 -12.76
CA ASP A 282 15.01 16.01 -11.79
C ASP A 282 14.05 15.87 -10.60
N SER A 283 13.02 15.03 -10.71
CA SER A 283 12.07 14.81 -9.62
C SER A 283 12.63 13.94 -8.49
N TYR A 284 13.66 13.13 -8.76
CA TYR A 284 14.27 12.28 -7.75
C TYR A 284 15.32 13.04 -6.94
N VAL A 285 15.17 13.01 -5.62
CA VAL A 285 16.12 13.58 -4.66
C VAL A 285 16.75 12.46 -3.86
N LEU A 286 18.05 12.55 -3.55
CA LEU A 286 18.73 11.62 -2.65
C LEU A 286 18.08 11.73 -1.25
N ASP A 287 17.56 10.62 -0.76
CA ASP A 287 16.95 10.49 0.57
C ASP A 287 18.00 10.08 1.62
N ARG A 288 18.77 9.03 1.31
CA ARG A 288 19.83 8.51 2.17
C ARG A 288 20.77 7.60 1.40
N VAL A 289 21.94 7.33 1.98
CA VAL A 289 22.84 6.25 1.55
C VAL A 289 23.01 5.28 2.71
N THR A 290 22.91 3.98 2.44
CA THR A 290 23.15 2.95 3.45
C THR A 290 24.40 2.16 3.10
N VAL A 291 25.34 2.00 4.03
CA VAL A 291 26.54 1.16 3.90
C VAL A 291 26.45 0.08 4.97
N VAL A 292 26.26 -1.17 4.54
CA VAL A 292 26.05 -2.29 5.47
C VAL A 292 27.05 -3.38 5.17
N GLU A 293 27.94 -3.64 6.12
CA GLU A 293 28.73 -4.86 6.17
C GLU A 293 27.81 -6.02 6.57
N MET A 294 27.62 -6.97 5.65
CA MET A 294 26.85 -8.18 5.90
C MET A 294 27.76 -9.25 6.51
N ALA A 295 27.24 -10.47 6.76
CA ALA A 295 28.10 -11.59 7.16
C ALA A 295 29.27 -11.76 6.16
N GLU A 296 30.45 -12.20 6.65
CA GLU A 296 31.72 -12.25 5.88
C GLU A 296 31.57 -12.76 4.44
N ARG A 297 30.73 -13.77 4.21
CA ARG A 297 30.47 -14.36 2.88
C ARG A 297 29.77 -13.44 1.87
N PHE A 298 29.22 -12.32 2.31
CA PHE A 298 28.35 -11.44 1.53
C PHE A 298 28.94 -10.04 1.31
N GLY A 299 30.02 -9.70 2.01
CA GLY A 299 30.68 -8.39 1.94
C GLY A 299 29.77 -7.22 2.25
N THR A 300 30.21 -6.04 1.83
CA THR A 300 29.56 -4.75 2.00
C THR A 300 28.53 -4.51 0.91
N THR A 301 27.36 -3.98 1.30
CA THR A 301 26.34 -3.46 0.40
C THR A 301 26.16 -1.98 0.66
N THR A 302 26.36 -1.18 -0.38
CA THR A 302 26.01 0.24 -0.36
C THR A 302 24.76 0.46 -1.18
N THR A 303 23.75 1.16 -0.65
CA THR A 303 22.52 1.51 -1.38
C THR A 303 22.26 3.00 -1.31
N LEU A 304 22.18 3.66 -2.46
CA LEU A 304 21.76 5.04 -2.61
C LEU A 304 20.25 5.05 -2.84
N TRP A 305 19.50 5.64 -1.91
CA TRP A 305 18.05 5.70 -1.94
C TRP A 305 17.60 7.08 -2.44
N TYR A 306 16.71 7.07 -3.41
CA TYR A 306 16.14 8.27 -4.02
C TYR A 306 14.63 8.23 -3.91
N ASN A 307 14.02 9.40 -3.74
CA ASN A 307 12.57 9.53 -3.67
C ASN A 307 12.09 10.74 -4.47
N ASP A 308 10.95 10.59 -5.14
CA ASP A 308 10.20 11.74 -5.65
C ASP A 308 9.28 12.28 -4.54
N PRO A 309 9.56 13.45 -3.95
CA PRO A 309 8.76 13.97 -2.85
C PRO A 309 7.34 14.37 -3.27
N ASN A 310 7.05 14.45 -4.57
CA ASN A 310 5.75 14.87 -5.09
C ASN A 310 4.79 13.70 -5.34
N VAL A 311 5.26 12.45 -5.23
CA VAL A 311 4.47 11.25 -5.51
C VAL A 311 4.67 10.20 -4.42
N VAL A 312 3.56 9.75 -3.81
CA VAL A 312 3.61 8.69 -2.79
C VAL A 312 4.20 7.39 -3.36
N ALA A 313 5.12 6.78 -2.60
CA ALA A 313 5.78 5.51 -2.93
C ALA A 313 6.53 5.47 -4.26
N ARG A 314 7.05 6.62 -4.70
CA ARG A 314 7.93 6.70 -5.87
C ARG A 314 9.40 6.69 -5.42
N GLU A 315 9.84 5.48 -5.07
CA GLU A 315 11.21 5.19 -4.65
C GLU A 315 12.02 4.58 -5.80
N LEU A 316 13.28 5.00 -5.90
CA LEU A 316 14.31 4.39 -6.72
C LEU A 316 15.53 4.14 -5.83
N TYR A 317 16.23 3.03 -6.03
CA TYR A 317 17.52 2.83 -5.38
C TYR A 317 18.57 2.30 -6.35
N VAL A 318 19.83 2.64 -6.07
CA VAL A 318 21.02 2.09 -6.71
C VAL A 318 21.81 1.36 -5.65
N ALA A 319 22.05 0.06 -5.83
CA ALA A 319 22.84 -0.75 -4.91
C ALA A 319 24.14 -1.21 -5.57
N VAL A 320 25.23 -1.18 -4.80
CA VAL A 320 26.54 -1.74 -5.11
C VAL A 320 26.85 -2.84 -4.10
N LYS A 321 27.27 -4.00 -4.59
CA LYS A 321 27.48 -5.21 -3.79
C LYS A 321 28.78 -5.90 -4.19
N GLU A 322 29.59 -6.28 -3.21
CA GLU A 322 30.80 -7.08 -3.45
C GLU A 322 30.48 -8.51 -3.94
N VAL A 323 29.29 -9.02 -3.63
CA VAL A 323 28.86 -10.38 -3.98
C VAL A 323 27.56 -10.36 -4.76
N GLN A 324 27.51 -11.12 -5.86
CA GLN A 324 26.29 -11.32 -6.65
C GLN A 324 25.26 -12.10 -5.83
N ARG A 325 24.04 -11.55 -5.72
CA ARG A 325 22.94 -12.17 -4.93
C ARG A 325 21.71 -12.52 -5.76
N VAL A 326 21.79 -12.32 -7.07
CA VAL A 326 20.67 -12.56 -7.99
C VAL A 326 21.09 -13.64 -8.97
N ASP A 327 20.22 -14.65 -9.13
CA ASP A 327 20.36 -15.64 -10.18
C ASP A 327 20.00 -15.00 -11.53
N THR A 328 20.99 -14.79 -12.37
CA THR A 328 20.83 -14.14 -13.67
C THR A 328 20.32 -15.11 -14.74
N ALA A 329 20.34 -16.43 -14.50
CA ALA A 329 19.88 -17.42 -15.47
C ALA A 329 18.37 -17.37 -15.73
N VAL A 330 17.61 -16.79 -14.79
CA VAL A 330 16.15 -16.62 -14.87
C VAL A 330 15.73 -15.21 -15.31
N LEU A 331 16.69 -14.35 -15.64
CA LEU A 331 16.43 -12.95 -16.00
C LEU A 331 16.55 -12.72 -17.51
N GLU A 332 15.88 -11.68 -17.99
CA GLU A 332 16.02 -11.27 -19.38
C GLU A 332 17.41 -10.66 -19.60
N THR A 333 18.15 -11.17 -20.58
CA THR A 333 19.45 -10.60 -20.95
C THR A 333 19.25 -9.37 -21.84
N ILE A 334 19.89 -8.28 -21.46
CA ILE A 334 19.92 -7.01 -22.20
C ILE A 334 21.37 -6.53 -22.33
N GLU A 335 21.61 -5.52 -23.16
CA GLU A 335 22.93 -4.89 -23.26
C GLU A 335 22.81 -3.37 -23.24
N PHE A 336 23.78 -2.72 -22.60
CA PHE A 336 24.01 -1.28 -22.71
C PHE A 336 25.51 -1.01 -22.69
N ASP A 337 25.98 -0.07 -23.51
CA ASP A 337 27.39 0.33 -23.61
C ASP A 337 28.39 -0.82 -23.81
N GLY A 338 27.97 -1.92 -24.46
CA GLY A 338 28.80 -3.11 -24.68
C GLY A 338 28.94 -4.03 -23.46
N HIS A 339 28.19 -3.77 -22.39
CA HIS A 339 28.11 -4.61 -21.21
C HIS A 339 26.83 -5.44 -21.22
N THR A 340 26.97 -6.73 -20.88
CA THR A 340 25.83 -7.60 -20.59
C THR A 340 25.19 -7.18 -19.28
N ALA A 341 23.87 -7.01 -19.31
CA ALA A 341 23.06 -6.70 -18.15
C ALA A 341 21.82 -7.58 -18.14
N TYR A 342 21.09 -7.57 -17.02
CA TYR A 342 19.94 -8.42 -16.79
C TYR A 342 18.76 -7.60 -16.31
N ARG A 343 17.61 -7.76 -16.95
CA ARG A 343 16.37 -7.10 -16.60
C ARG A 343 15.44 -8.05 -15.85
N ARG A 344 14.83 -7.53 -14.80
CA ARG A 344 13.70 -8.13 -14.10
C ARG A 344 12.52 -7.17 -14.16
N ASP A 345 11.41 -7.65 -14.70
CA ASP A 345 10.12 -6.95 -14.68
C ASP A 345 9.16 -7.64 -13.69
N GLY A 346 8.17 -6.89 -13.18
CA GLY A 346 7.23 -7.34 -12.15
C GLY A 346 6.90 -6.22 -11.15
N GLY A 347 6.49 -6.57 -9.93
CA GLY A 347 6.13 -5.58 -8.88
C GLY A 347 7.26 -4.63 -8.47
N LYS A 348 8.51 -4.96 -8.80
CA LYS A 348 9.64 -4.04 -8.85
C LYS A 348 10.40 -4.29 -10.15
N ARG A 349 10.74 -3.23 -10.89
CA ARG A 349 11.58 -3.34 -12.09
C ARG A 349 13.04 -3.14 -11.69
N SER A 350 13.94 -3.94 -12.22
CA SER A 350 15.35 -3.88 -11.85
C SER A 350 16.28 -4.20 -13.00
N ILE A 351 17.42 -3.52 -13.04
CA ILE A 351 18.53 -3.81 -13.95
C ILE A 351 19.74 -4.18 -13.13
N PHE A 352 20.38 -5.28 -13.49
CA PHE A 352 21.57 -5.83 -12.83
C PHE A 352 22.71 -5.92 -13.81
N TRP A 353 23.91 -5.56 -13.39
CA TRP A 353 25.13 -5.77 -14.16
C TRP A 353 26.32 -5.94 -13.23
N GLN A 354 27.42 -6.45 -13.78
CA GLN A 354 28.66 -6.63 -13.06
C GLN A 354 29.75 -5.76 -13.68
N CYS A 355 30.54 -5.11 -12.83
CA CYS A 355 31.72 -4.38 -13.26
C CYS A 355 32.83 -4.42 -12.23
N ASP A 356 34.06 -4.68 -12.66
CA ASP A 356 35.27 -4.68 -11.81
C ASP A 356 35.13 -5.45 -10.50
N GLY A 357 34.45 -6.60 -10.56
CA GLY A 357 34.19 -7.46 -9.40
C GLY A 357 33.02 -7.01 -8.52
N LEU A 358 32.45 -5.82 -8.75
CA LEU A 358 31.26 -5.30 -8.08
C LEU A 358 30.00 -5.62 -8.87
N ASN A 359 28.89 -5.72 -8.14
CA ASN A 359 27.58 -6.04 -8.67
C ASN A 359 26.65 -4.86 -8.42
N TYR A 360 26.06 -4.36 -9.49
CA TYR A 360 25.21 -3.19 -9.47
C TYR A 360 23.75 -3.58 -9.67
N GLU A 361 22.85 -2.84 -9.03
CA GLU A 361 21.40 -2.95 -9.20
C GLU A 361 20.81 -1.55 -9.22
N VAL A 362 20.01 -1.23 -10.24
CA VAL A 362 19.06 -0.11 -10.17
C VAL A 362 17.66 -0.68 -10.11
N THR A 363 16.87 -0.23 -9.14
CA THR A 363 15.49 -0.69 -8.95
C THR A 363 14.55 0.48 -8.78
N CYS A 364 13.36 0.36 -9.36
CA CYS A 364 12.25 1.29 -9.15
C CYS A 364 10.93 0.51 -8.99
N LEU A 365 10.00 1.11 -8.25
CA LEU A 365 8.65 0.57 -8.03
C LEU A 365 7.62 1.02 -9.08
N THR A 366 7.98 1.95 -9.97
CA THR A 366 7.07 2.51 -10.98
C THR A 366 7.50 2.14 -12.39
N ASP A 367 6.58 2.22 -13.35
CA ASP A 367 6.78 1.82 -14.77
C ASP A 367 7.34 2.92 -15.68
N ASP A 368 7.26 4.17 -15.25
CA ASP A 368 7.60 5.35 -16.03
C ASP A 368 9.04 5.83 -15.85
N THR A 369 9.80 5.21 -14.96
CA THR A 369 11.21 5.55 -14.70
C THR A 369 12.13 4.90 -15.75
N PRO A 370 13.04 5.66 -16.42
CA PRO A 370 13.92 5.14 -17.47
C PRO A 370 15.11 4.38 -16.88
N LEU A 371 14.87 3.19 -16.32
CA LEU A 371 15.88 2.42 -15.60
C LEU A 371 17.14 2.11 -16.43
N LEU A 372 16.98 1.87 -17.74
CA LEU A 372 18.12 1.55 -18.61
C LEU A 372 19.06 2.74 -18.81
N GLU A 373 18.50 3.94 -18.96
CA GLU A 373 19.28 5.17 -19.08
C GLU A 373 20.03 5.47 -17.77
N ILE A 374 19.39 5.23 -16.64
CA ILE A 374 20.00 5.38 -15.31
C ILE A 374 21.15 4.37 -15.13
N ALA A 375 20.94 3.09 -15.48
CA ALA A 375 21.98 2.07 -15.42
C ALA A 375 23.17 2.41 -16.34
N ALA A 376 22.91 2.84 -17.58
CA ALA A 376 23.94 3.26 -18.52
C ALA A 376 24.73 4.49 -18.03
N SER A 377 24.08 5.43 -17.34
CA SER A 377 24.77 6.60 -16.75
C SER A 377 25.78 6.24 -15.65
N ILE A 378 25.56 5.12 -14.96
CA ILE A 378 26.51 4.56 -14.00
C ILE A 378 27.60 3.82 -14.76
N GLY A 379 27.19 2.93 -15.67
CA GLY A 379 28.06 2.19 -16.56
C GLY A 379 29.00 1.23 -15.83
N CYS A 380 30.18 1.06 -16.42
CA CYS A 380 31.33 0.38 -15.89
C CYS A 380 32.43 1.43 -15.72
N ARG A 381 32.80 1.77 -14.49
CA ARG A 381 33.82 2.79 -14.21
C ARG A 381 35.10 2.15 -13.69
#